data_AF-L7UK63-F1
#
_entry.id   AF-L7UK63-F1
#
_cell.length_a   1.000
_cell.length_b   1.000
_cell.length_c   1.000
_cell.angle_alpha   90.00
_cell.angle_beta   90.00
_cell.angle_gamma   90.00
#
_symmetry.space_group_name_H-M   'P 1'
#
loop_
_entity.id
_entity.type
_entity.pdbx_description
1 polymer ?
#
loop_
_entity_poly.entity_id
_entity_poly.type
_entity_poly.pdbx_seq_one_letter_code
_entity_poly.pdbx_strand_id
1 'polypeptide(L)'
;MQPLPTSSPVTWGEQEPRVPHVAVARVSRADFERRWGPPHWSSTQDDGVDPTVSWGWRADCGLLLTVSFVERTGAFHVTVREDELDHALAHLDWWRGEVVWRFDEATPRLRDGWAVYRQDDTGNVHDVCVMRNRAHAECLAHRLESRAHKQWYSVEARGTAATRRGL
;
A
#
# COMPACT_ATOMS: atom_id res chain seq x y z
N MET A 1 -2.48 20.40 7.59
CA MET A 1 -1.79 19.35 6.81
C MET A 1 -1.99 19.69 5.34
N GLN A 2 -0.92 20.04 4.62
CA GLN A 2 -0.97 20.13 3.16
C GLN A 2 -1.18 18.73 2.58
N PRO A 3 -1.96 18.56 1.49
CA PRO A 3 -2.01 17.30 0.77
C PRO A 3 -0.58 16.92 0.38
N LEU A 4 -0.22 15.65 0.59
CA LEU A 4 1.08 15.13 0.19
C LEU A 4 1.24 15.39 -1.31
N PRO A 5 2.40 15.92 -1.78
CA PRO A 5 2.64 16.03 -3.20
C PRO A 5 2.68 14.62 -3.75
N THR A 6 1.61 14.20 -4.42
CA THR A 6 1.59 12.95 -5.15
C THR A 6 2.28 13.20 -6.48
N SER A 7 3.45 12.60 -6.63
CA SER A 7 4.26 12.65 -7.83
C SER A 7 3.49 11.99 -8.99
N SER A 8 3.02 12.85 -9.89
CA SER A 8 2.41 12.60 -11.21
C SER A 8 1.32 11.50 -11.31
N PRO A 9 0.09 11.84 -11.75
CA PRO A 9 -0.87 10.82 -12.21
C PRO A 9 -0.22 9.94 -13.28
N VAL A 10 -0.25 8.62 -13.08
CA VAL A 10 0.33 7.66 -14.04
C VAL A 10 -0.71 7.30 -15.06
N THR A 11 -0.50 7.55 -16.36
CA THR A 11 -1.33 6.94 -17.40
C THR A 11 -0.99 5.45 -17.49
N TRP A 12 -1.83 4.60 -16.87
CA TRP A 12 -1.65 3.16 -16.92
C TRP A 12 -1.99 2.63 -18.32
N GLY A 13 -0.97 2.22 -19.07
CA GLY A 13 -1.10 1.33 -20.22
C GLY A 13 -0.87 -0.12 -19.79
N GLU A 14 0.01 -0.85 -20.49
CA GLU A 14 0.35 -2.26 -20.23
C GLU A 14 0.99 -2.56 -18.85
N GLN A 15 1.29 -1.53 -18.05
CA GLN A 15 1.86 -1.64 -16.70
C GLN A 15 0.80 -1.70 -15.59
N GLU A 16 -0.50 -1.75 -15.95
CA GLU A 16 -1.57 -1.96 -14.99
C GLU A 16 -1.27 -3.22 -14.15
N PRO A 17 -1.28 -3.13 -12.81
CA PRO A 17 -1.16 -4.32 -11.99
C PRO A 17 -2.34 -5.24 -12.34
N ARG A 18 -2.08 -6.32 -13.10
CA ARG A 18 -3.07 -7.36 -13.46
C ARG A 18 -3.52 -8.22 -12.27
N VAL A 19 -3.34 -7.71 -11.06
CA VAL A 19 -3.50 -8.39 -9.79
C VAL A 19 -4.92 -8.16 -9.28
N PRO A 20 -5.57 -9.13 -8.62
CA PRO A 20 -6.82 -8.91 -7.91
C PRO A 20 -6.69 -7.77 -6.88
N HIS A 21 -7.81 -7.13 -6.56
CA HIS A 21 -7.88 -6.19 -5.45
C HIS A 21 -7.36 -6.84 -4.16
N VAL A 22 -6.43 -6.18 -3.49
CA VAL A 22 -5.77 -6.73 -2.29
C VAL A 22 -6.28 -6.15 -0.98
N ALA A 23 -7.07 -5.07 -1.03
CA ALA A 23 -7.81 -4.56 0.11
C ALA A 23 -9.07 -3.79 -0.29
N VAL A 24 -10.02 -3.72 0.63
CA VAL A 24 -11.23 -2.90 0.53
C VAL A 24 -11.32 -1.98 1.74
N ALA A 25 -11.57 -0.70 1.50
CA ALA A 25 -11.73 0.31 2.54
C ALA A 25 -13.03 1.10 2.40
N ARG A 26 -13.57 1.56 3.53
CA ARG A 26 -14.72 2.46 3.60
C ARG A 26 -14.28 3.78 4.21
N VAL A 27 -14.11 4.77 3.36
CA VAL A 27 -13.85 6.16 3.73
C VAL A 27 -14.75 7.09 2.91
N SER A 28 -14.91 8.33 3.37
CA SER A 28 -15.64 9.35 2.60
C SER A 28 -14.93 9.64 1.27
N ARG A 29 -15.65 9.52 0.16
CA ARG A 29 -15.13 9.89 -1.17
C ARG A 29 -14.70 11.35 -1.23
N ALA A 30 -15.51 12.25 -0.66
CA ALA A 30 -15.19 13.66 -0.60
C ALA A 30 -13.89 13.92 0.20
N ASP A 31 -13.66 13.17 1.28
CA ASP A 31 -12.45 13.32 2.10
C ASP A 31 -11.22 12.80 1.34
N PHE A 32 -11.38 11.69 0.61
CA PHE A 32 -10.36 11.15 -0.26
C PHE A 32 -9.99 12.16 -1.36
N GLU A 33 -10.97 12.69 -2.09
CA GLU A 33 -10.76 13.69 -3.14
C GLU A 33 -10.14 14.99 -2.62
N ARG A 34 -10.51 15.45 -1.41
CA ARG A 34 -9.85 16.62 -0.79
C ARG A 34 -8.36 16.40 -0.57
N ARG A 35 -7.95 15.17 -0.27
CA ARG A 35 -6.55 14.83 0.01
C ARG A 35 -5.75 14.48 -1.24
N TRP A 36 -6.38 13.78 -2.18
CA TRP A 36 -5.71 13.16 -3.32
C TRP A 36 -6.00 13.85 -4.66
N GLY A 37 -6.96 14.79 -4.68
CA GLY A 37 -7.44 15.43 -5.89
C GLY A 37 -8.55 14.64 -6.59
N PRO A 38 -9.04 15.15 -7.72
CA PRO A 38 -10.09 14.49 -8.51
C PRO A 38 -9.61 13.14 -9.08
N PRO A 39 -10.53 12.22 -9.40
CA PRO A 39 -10.18 10.95 -10.03
C PRO A 39 -9.47 11.17 -11.37
N HIS A 40 -8.54 10.26 -11.68
CA HIS A 40 -7.80 10.30 -12.94
C HIS A 40 -8.58 9.64 -14.08
N TRP A 41 -9.41 8.63 -13.76
CA TRP A 41 -10.26 7.92 -14.72
C TRP A 41 -11.65 7.67 -14.16
N SER A 42 -12.60 7.53 -15.07
CA SER A 42 -13.96 7.08 -14.78
C SER A 42 -14.39 6.08 -15.86
N SER A 43 -14.91 4.93 -15.46
CA SER A 43 -15.65 4.06 -16.36
C SER A 43 -17.12 4.49 -16.39
N THR A 44 -17.66 4.70 -17.59
CA THR A 44 -19.09 4.90 -17.79
C THR A 44 -19.80 3.56 -17.94
N GLN A 45 -21.05 3.55 -17.48
CA GLN A 45 -21.99 2.43 -17.44
C GLN A 45 -22.39 1.95 -18.85
N ASP A 46 -21.49 1.39 -19.65
CA ASP A 46 -21.85 0.90 -21.00
C ASP A 46 -21.86 -0.64 -21.10
N ASP A 47 -21.18 -1.35 -20.19
CA ASP A 47 -20.99 -2.81 -20.31
C ASP A 47 -21.54 -3.63 -19.11
N GLY A 48 -22.46 -3.08 -18.31
CA GLY A 48 -22.97 -3.76 -17.11
C GLY A 48 -21.95 -3.85 -15.95
N VAL A 49 -20.81 -3.16 -16.08
CA VAL A 49 -19.84 -2.95 -15.01
C VAL A 49 -20.27 -1.73 -14.20
N ASP A 50 -20.20 -1.82 -12.86
CA ASP A 50 -20.54 -0.71 -11.98
C ASP A 50 -19.68 0.52 -12.31
N PRO A 51 -20.28 1.73 -12.35
CA PRO A 51 -19.52 2.96 -12.48
C PRO A 51 -18.40 3.00 -11.44
N THR A 52 -17.19 3.19 -11.93
CA THR A 52 -15.99 3.19 -11.10
C THR A 52 -15.17 4.41 -11.45
N VAL A 53 -14.77 5.16 -10.42
CA VAL A 53 -13.78 6.21 -10.57
C VAL A 53 -12.48 5.74 -9.94
N SER A 54 -11.37 6.04 -10.60
CA SER A 54 -10.07 5.48 -10.24
C SER A 54 -9.02 6.56 -10.17
N TRP A 55 -8.10 6.33 -9.25
CA TRP A 55 -6.89 7.11 -9.15
C TRP A 55 -5.68 6.17 -9.13
N GLY A 56 -4.56 6.67 -9.65
CA GLY A 56 -3.38 5.85 -9.86
C GLY A 56 -2.13 6.70 -9.76
N TRP A 57 -1.17 6.22 -8.97
CA TRP A 57 0.02 6.97 -8.63
C TRP A 57 1.28 6.12 -8.64
N ARG A 58 2.38 6.82 -8.89
CA ARG A 58 3.73 6.35 -8.62
C ARG A 58 4.32 7.22 -7.52
N ALA A 59 4.52 6.66 -6.35
CA ALA A 59 5.22 7.35 -5.28
C ALA A 59 6.71 7.51 -5.61
N ASP A 60 7.38 8.47 -4.97
CA ASP A 60 8.84 8.71 -5.12
C ASP A 60 9.68 7.48 -4.77
N CYS A 61 9.21 6.64 -3.85
CA CYS A 61 9.86 5.37 -3.49
C CYS A 61 9.76 4.31 -4.60
N GLY A 62 9.01 4.56 -5.66
CA GLY A 62 8.77 3.62 -6.77
C GLY A 62 7.49 2.79 -6.63
N LEU A 63 6.76 2.92 -5.51
CA LEU A 63 5.48 2.22 -5.32
C LEU A 63 4.46 2.64 -6.37
N LEU A 64 3.85 1.64 -6.99
CA LEU A 64 2.80 1.75 -7.99
C LEU A 64 1.50 1.26 -7.36
N LEU A 65 0.50 2.13 -7.24
CA LEU A 65 -0.79 1.77 -6.64
C LEU A 65 -1.95 2.38 -7.42
N THR A 66 -3.04 1.64 -7.46
CA THR A 66 -4.34 2.09 -7.99
C THR A 66 -5.39 1.96 -6.90
N VAL A 67 -6.24 2.96 -6.77
CA VAL A 67 -7.40 2.95 -5.89
C VAL A 67 -8.63 3.23 -6.74
N SER A 68 -9.63 2.37 -6.65
CA SER A 68 -10.89 2.50 -7.39
C SER A 68 -12.06 2.62 -6.42
N PHE A 69 -12.93 3.60 -6.61
CA PHE A 69 -14.17 3.74 -5.86
C PHE A 69 -15.31 3.15 -6.67
N VAL A 70 -15.95 2.10 -6.13
CA VAL A 70 -17.09 1.43 -6.74
C VAL A 70 -18.37 2.05 -6.20
N GLU A 71 -19.14 2.74 -7.04
CA GLU A 71 -20.28 3.54 -6.58
C GLU A 71 -21.38 2.69 -5.93
N ARG A 72 -21.65 1.49 -6.46
CA ARG A 72 -22.68 0.58 -5.92
C ARG A 72 -22.41 0.16 -4.47
N THR A 73 -21.16 -0.09 -4.12
CA THR A 73 -20.79 -0.56 -2.78
C THR A 73 -20.37 0.57 -1.86
N GLY A 74 -20.13 1.77 -2.41
CA GLY A 74 -19.60 2.92 -1.68
C GLY A 74 -18.23 2.63 -1.07
N ALA A 75 -17.43 1.78 -1.70
CA ALA A 75 -16.16 1.30 -1.16
C ALA A 75 -14.98 1.55 -2.10
N PHE A 76 -13.82 1.75 -1.50
CA PHE A 76 -12.54 1.85 -2.20
C PHE A 76 -11.89 0.48 -2.28
N HIS A 77 -11.42 0.14 -3.47
CA HIS A 77 -10.69 -1.08 -3.78
C HIS A 77 -9.24 -0.70 -4.08
N VAL A 78 -8.29 -1.30 -3.36
CA VAL A 78 -6.87 -1.07 -3.54
C VAL A 78 -6.30 -2.18 -4.41
N THR A 79 -5.62 -1.79 -5.48
CA THR A 79 -4.89 -2.68 -6.36
C THR A 79 -3.41 -2.34 -6.30
N VAL A 80 -2.63 -3.29 -5.81
CA VAL A 80 -1.17 -3.26 -5.69
C VAL A 80 -0.69 -4.71 -5.65
N ARG A 81 0.62 -4.95 -5.78
CA ARG A 81 1.18 -6.27 -5.49
C ARG A 81 0.89 -6.69 -4.05
N GLU A 82 0.62 -7.96 -3.82
CA GLU A 82 0.27 -8.50 -2.50
C GLU A 82 1.32 -8.20 -1.43
N ASP A 83 2.61 -8.27 -1.80
CA ASP A 83 3.75 -7.98 -0.91
C ASP A 83 3.95 -6.49 -0.58
N GLU A 84 3.15 -5.62 -1.20
CA GLU A 84 3.20 -4.17 -1.05
C GLU A 84 1.96 -3.62 -0.32
N LEU A 85 1.05 -4.48 0.17
CA LEU A 85 -0.21 -4.03 0.75
C LEU A 85 0.00 -3.08 1.94
N ASP A 86 0.82 -3.45 2.93
CA ASP A 86 1.09 -2.58 4.09
C ASP A 86 1.74 -1.26 3.66
N HIS A 87 2.56 -1.28 2.62
CA HIS A 87 3.21 -0.09 2.07
C HIS A 87 2.22 0.82 1.33
N ALA A 88 1.29 0.26 0.54
CA ALA A 88 0.23 1.03 -0.10
C ALA A 88 -0.70 1.67 0.93
N LEU A 89 -1.14 0.91 1.94
CA LEU A 89 -1.96 1.43 3.02
C LEU A 89 -1.24 2.55 3.79
N ALA A 90 0.09 2.47 3.92
CA ALA A 90 0.89 3.53 4.51
C ALA A 90 0.91 4.84 3.71
N HIS A 91 0.93 4.74 2.39
CA HIS A 91 0.80 5.89 1.51
C HIS A 91 -0.60 6.50 1.55
N LEU A 92 -1.63 5.65 1.60
CA LEU A 92 -3.04 6.02 1.70
C LEU A 92 -3.42 6.59 3.07
N ASP A 93 -2.59 6.31 4.09
CA ASP A 93 -2.81 6.66 5.49
C ASP A 93 -4.06 5.99 6.07
N TRP A 94 -4.28 4.74 5.65
CA TRP A 94 -5.38 3.89 6.09
C TRP A 94 -4.81 2.81 6.98
N TRP A 95 -4.90 3.04 8.28
CA TRP A 95 -4.21 2.22 9.27
C TRP A 95 -5.16 1.56 10.26
N ARG A 96 -6.39 2.10 10.44
CA ARG A 96 -7.27 1.71 11.55
C ARG A 96 -8.75 1.90 11.21
N GLY A 97 -9.45 0.80 10.97
CA GLY A 97 -10.91 0.77 10.88
C GLY A 97 -11.48 1.24 9.55
N GLU A 98 -10.69 1.91 8.70
CA GLU A 98 -11.09 2.19 7.32
C GLU A 98 -11.08 0.93 6.46
N VAL A 99 -10.05 0.09 6.63
CA VAL A 99 -9.87 -1.15 5.88
C VAL A 99 -10.78 -2.22 6.48
N VAL A 100 -11.76 -2.66 5.69
CA VAL A 100 -12.80 -3.62 6.11
C VAL A 100 -12.56 -5.04 5.60
N TRP A 101 -11.62 -5.19 4.66
CA TRP A 101 -11.16 -6.49 4.16
C TRP A 101 -9.74 -6.38 3.61
N ARG A 102 -8.93 -7.42 3.82
CA ARG A 102 -7.57 -7.55 3.28
C ARG A 102 -7.32 -8.95 2.74
N PHE A 103 -6.57 -9.03 1.65
CA PHE A 103 -6.17 -10.30 1.03
C PHE A 103 -5.22 -11.13 1.91
N ASP A 104 -4.35 -10.46 2.66
CA ASP A 104 -3.30 -11.10 3.47
C ASP A 104 -3.79 -11.65 4.83
N GLU A 105 -5.06 -11.47 5.18
CA GLU A 105 -5.66 -12.07 6.38
C GLU A 105 -5.77 -13.61 6.27
N ALA A 106 -5.96 -14.12 5.04
CA ALA A 106 -6.08 -15.55 4.76
C ALA A 106 -4.85 -16.14 4.05
N THR A 107 -3.89 -15.30 3.66
CA THR A 107 -2.75 -15.69 2.82
C THR A 107 -1.45 -15.65 3.63
N PRO A 108 -0.60 -16.70 3.57
CA PRO A 108 0.69 -16.67 4.24
C PRO A 108 1.53 -15.47 3.78
N ARG A 109 1.99 -14.66 4.74
CA ARG A 109 2.92 -13.56 4.48
C ARG A 109 4.27 -14.09 4.02
N LEU A 110 4.97 -13.28 3.20
CA LEU A 110 6.36 -13.53 2.85
C LEU A 110 7.22 -13.67 4.11
N ARG A 111 8.23 -14.54 4.04
CA ARG A 111 9.18 -14.79 5.13
C ARG A 111 10.62 -14.42 4.76
N ASP A 112 10.91 -14.37 3.46
CA ASP A 112 12.24 -14.09 2.92
C ASP A 112 12.20 -12.75 2.17
N GLY A 113 13.21 -11.91 2.40
CA GLY A 113 13.30 -10.57 1.82
C GLY A 113 13.76 -9.51 2.83
N TRP A 114 13.19 -8.32 2.74
CA TRP A 114 13.46 -7.21 3.65
C TRP A 114 12.29 -7.07 4.62
N ALA A 115 12.49 -7.48 5.88
CA ALA A 115 11.50 -7.31 6.92
C ALA A 115 11.50 -5.89 7.44
N VAL A 116 10.31 -5.31 7.51
CA VAL A 116 10.05 -4.17 8.37
C VAL A 116 9.65 -4.73 9.72
N TYR A 117 10.40 -4.40 10.76
CA TYR A 117 10.09 -4.82 12.12
C TYR A 117 9.89 -3.61 13.01
N ARG A 118 9.07 -3.79 14.05
CA ARG A 118 8.93 -2.84 15.16
C ARG A 118 9.62 -3.40 16.38
N GLN A 119 10.16 -2.50 17.20
CA GLN A 119 10.61 -2.82 18.54
C GLN A 119 9.94 -1.89 19.55
N ASP A 120 9.43 -2.47 20.63
CA ASP A 120 8.83 -1.72 21.73
C ASP A 120 9.89 -1.20 22.73
N ASP A 121 9.45 -0.43 23.71
CA ASP A 121 10.29 0.17 24.76
C ASP A 121 10.89 -0.87 25.72
N THR A 122 10.36 -2.09 25.73
CA THR A 122 10.90 -3.22 26.50
C THR A 122 11.88 -4.08 25.71
N GLY A 123 12.06 -3.78 24.42
CA GLY A 123 12.98 -4.47 23.53
C GLY A 123 12.39 -5.66 22.77
N ASN A 124 11.07 -5.89 22.84
CA ASN A 124 10.46 -6.97 22.05
C ASN A 124 10.39 -6.57 20.58
N VAL A 125 10.82 -7.48 19.71
CA VAL A 125 10.84 -7.30 18.26
C VAL A 125 9.70 -8.07 17.62
N HIS A 126 8.97 -7.42 16.71
CA HIS A 126 7.91 -8.02 15.94
C HIS A 126 8.00 -7.61 14.47
N ASP A 127 8.01 -8.57 13.56
CA ASP A 127 7.92 -8.29 12.14
C ASP A 127 6.54 -7.72 11.81
N VAL A 128 6.52 -6.58 11.12
CA VAL A 128 5.32 -5.96 10.57
C VAL A 128 4.95 -6.66 9.27
N CYS A 129 5.90 -6.75 8.33
CA CYS A 129 5.77 -7.47 7.08
C CYS A 129 7.17 -7.74 6.48
N VAL A 130 7.22 -8.56 5.43
CA VAL A 130 8.42 -8.80 4.62
C VAL A 130 8.13 -8.41 3.18
N MET A 131 9.04 -7.64 2.60
CA MET A 131 8.92 -7.10 1.25
C MET A 131 10.10 -7.55 0.39
N ARG A 132 9.89 -7.65 -0.93
CA ARG A 132 11.01 -8.00 -1.84
C ARG A 132 11.96 -6.84 -2.10
N ASN A 133 11.46 -5.61 -2.07
CA ASN A 133 12.23 -4.41 -2.37
C ASN A 133 12.66 -3.71 -1.08
N ARG A 134 13.97 -3.51 -0.90
CA ARG A 134 14.56 -2.80 0.23
C ARG A 134 14.06 -1.36 0.35
N ALA A 135 14.05 -0.62 -0.76
CA ALA A 135 13.68 0.80 -0.75
C ALA A 135 12.21 0.98 -0.32
N HIS A 136 11.36 0.03 -0.66
CA HIS A 136 9.95 0.02 -0.23
C HIS A 136 9.83 -0.31 1.26
N ALA A 137 10.59 -1.29 1.76
CA ALA A 137 10.65 -1.59 3.19
C ALA A 137 11.15 -0.39 4.00
N GLU A 138 12.18 0.31 3.52
CA GLU A 138 12.73 1.52 4.15
C GLU A 138 11.71 2.67 4.12
N CYS A 139 11.00 2.86 3.00
CA CYS A 139 9.91 3.84 2.90
C CYS A 139 8.79 3.54 3.91
N LEU A 140 8.36 2.27 4.02
CA LEU A 140 7.35 1.86 4.99
C LEU A 140 7.82 2.11 6.43
N ALA A 141 9.04 1.68 6.78
CA ALA A 141 9.61 1.91 8.11
C ALA A 141 9.63 3.41 8.45
N HIS A 142 10.08 4.26 7.53
CA HIS A 142 10.10 5.71 7.72
C HIS A 142 8.69 6.30 7.93
N ARG A 143 7.69 5.83 7.18
CA ARG A 143 6.30 6.26 7.36
C ARG A 143 5.73 5.83 8.71
N LEU A 144 6.08 4.63 9.18
CA LEU A 144 5.68 4.13 10.49
C LEU A 144 6.36 4.91 11.63
N GLU A 145 7.68 5.17 11.51
CA GLU A 145 8.45 6.01 12.44
C GLU A 145 7.83 7.39 12.64
N SER A 146 7.43 8.05 11.54
CA SER A 146 6.87 9.40 11.60
C SER A 146 5.59 9.53 12.46
N ARG A 147 4.99 8.41 12.86
CA ARG A 147 3.76 8.33 13.65
C ARG A 147 3.96 7.72 15.04
N ALA A 148 5.09 7.09 15.29
CA ALA A 148 5.30 6.30 16.49
C ALA A 148 5.71 7.19 17.67
N HIS A 149 5.03 7.05 18.80
CA HIS A 149 5.35 7.82 20.02
C HIS A 149 6.07 6.98 21.10
N LYS A 150 6.22 5.66 20.89
CA LYS A 150 6.85 4.69 21.84
C LYS A 150 7.37 3.41 21.17
N GLN A 151 7.49 3.41 19.85
CA GLN A 151 7.95 2.26 19.08
C GLN A 151 8.96 2.78 18.08
N TRP A 152 9.94 1.95 17.73
CA TRP A 152 10.82 2.24 16.62
C TRP A 152 10.73 1.15 15.55
N TYR A 153 10.86 1.55 14.29
CA TYR A 153 10.71 0.73 13.10
C TYR A 153 12.00 0.75 12.30
N SER A 154 12.42 -0.42 11.82
CA SER A 154 13.65 -0.58 11.07
C SER A 154 13.51 -1.72 10.06
N VAL A 155 14.54 -1.87 9.22
CA VAL A 155 14.58 -2.82 8.13
C VAL A 155 15.79 -3.74 8.26
N GLU A 156 15.56 -5.04 8.09
CA GLU A 156 16.64 -6.01 7.99
C GLU A 156 16.33 -7.11 6.98
N ALA A 157 17.37 -7.80 6.50
CA ALA A 157 17.18 -8.94 5.62
C ALA A 157 16.74 -10.17 6.44
N ARG A 158 15.66 -10.82 6.02
CA ARG A 158 15.18 -12.11 6.54
C ARG A 158 15.25 -13.21 5.47
N GLY A 159 15.29 -14.44 5.95
CA GLY A 159 15.41 -15.63 5.11
C GLY A 159 16.86 -16.10 4.96
N THR A 160 17.05 -17.15 4.17
CA THR A 160 18.39 -17.67 3.90
C THR A 160 19.22 -16.61 3.18
N ALA A 161 20.33 -16.21 3.80
CA ALA A 161 21.37 -15.47 3.13
C ALA A 161 21.71 -16.24 1.85
N ALA A 162 21.40 -15.70 0.68
CA ALA A 162 21.97 -16.17 -0.57
C ALA A 162 23.47 -16.17 -0.33
N THR A 163 24.04 -17.37 -0.22
CA THR A 163 25.45 -17.56 0.07
C THR A 163 26.20 -16.66 -0.91
N ARG A 164 27.01 -15.73 -0.41
CA ARG A 164 28.08 -15.12 -1.19
C ARG A 164 28.97 -16.28 -1.65
N ARG A 165 28.64 -16.90 -2.78
CA ARG A 165 29.60 -17.69 -3.55
C ARG A 165 30.33 -16.67 -4.40
N GLY A 166 31.57 -16.41 -3.99
CA GLY A 166 32.47 -15.57 -4.74
C GLY A 166 32.66 -16.08 -6.15
N LEU A 167 32.95 -15.13 -7.03
CA LEU A 167 33.84 -15.22 -8.18
C LEU A 167 34.37 -13.81 -8.41
#